data_AF-A0A942GCA3-F1
#
_entry.id   AF-A0A942GCA3-F1
#
_cell.length_a   1.000
_cell.length_b   1.000
_cell.length_c   1.000
_cell.angle_alpha   90.00
_cell.angle_beta   90.00
_cell.angle_gamma   90.00
#
_symmetry.space_group_name_H-M   'P 1'
#
loop_
_entity.id
_entity.type
_entity.pdbx_description
1 polymer ?
#
loop_
_entity_poly.entity_id
_entity_poly.type
_entity_poly.pdbx_seq_one_letter_code
_entity_poly.pdbx_strand_id
1 'polypeptide(L)' 'MSQYITPMLNSDELIYAINVWDVQTLAKEKIGRELTFQEMNVVKKGIEWGFYDWFVIVNFAIESAAGINSNKRV' A
#
# COMPACT_ATOMS: atom_id res chain seq x y z
N MET A 1 -29.21 6.44 -21.70
CA MET A 1 -27.86 7.04 -21.65
C MET A 1 -27.37 6.91 -20.23
N SER A 2 -26.34 6.08 -20.00
CA SER A 2 -25.74 5.87 -18.69
C SER A 2 -24.88 7.10 -18.35
N GLN A 3 -25.30 7.91 -17.38
CA GLN A 3 -24.44 8.97 -16.82
C GLN A 3 -23.58 8.34 -15.72
N TYR A 4 -22.27 8.32 -15.97
CA TYR A 4 -21.26 7.83 -15.05
C TYR A 4 -21.27 8.63 -13.74
N ILE A 5 -21.20 7.91 -12.63
CA ILE A 5 -20.80 8.39 -11.29
C ILE A 5 -19.41 9.04 -11.48
N THR A 6 -19.10 10.32 -11.21
CA THR A 6 -19.74 11.35 -10.38
C THR A 6 -19.25 12.77 -10.79
N PRO A 7 -20.11 13.80 -10.86
CA PRO A 7 -19.72 15.21 -11.07
C PRO A 7 -19.36 16.00 -9.78
N MET A 8 -18.79 15.36 -8.73
CA MET A 8 -18.65 16.02 -7.41
C MET A 8 -17.31 15.76 -6.70
N LEU A 9 -16.17 15.88 -7.40
CA LEU A 9 -14.87 15.95 -6.72
C LEU A 9 -14.45 17.42 -6.57
N ASN A 10 -14.17 17.83 -5.33
CA ASN A 10 -13.63 19.16 -5.04
C ASN A 10 -12.17 19.26 -5.46
N SER A 11 -11.70 20.47 -5.80
CA SER A 11 -10.31 20.69 -6.21
C SER A 11 -9.28 20.33 -5.15
N ASP A 12 -9.68 20.35 -3.89
CA ASP A 12 -8.78 20.17 -2.74
C ASP A 12 -8.93 18.74 -2.14
N GLU A 13 -9.60 17.86 -2.88
CA GLU A 13 -9.99 16.54 -2.42
C GLU A 13 -8.84 15.52 -2.51
N LEU A 14 -8.46 14.97 -1.35
CA LEU A 14 -7.57 13.81 -1.27
C LEU A 14 -8.35 12.56 -1.71
N ILE A 15 -8.08 12.09 -2.92
CA ILE A 15 -8.72 10.90 -3.48
C ILE A 15 -8.23 9.62 -2.77
N TYR A 16 -6.97 9.62 -2.32
CA TYR A 16 -6.39 8.52 -1.54
C TYR A 16 -5.15 9.01 -0.76
N ALA A 17 -5.10 8.77 0.55
CA ALA A 17 -3.97 9.17 1.40
C ALA A 17 -3.66 8.07 2.43
N ILE A 18 -2.40 7.63 2.46
CA ILE A 18 -1.91 6.67 3.45
C ILE A 18 -0.88 7.39 4.30
N ASN A 19 -1.07 7.39 5.60
CA ASN A 19 -0.06 7.92 6.51
C ASN A 19 0.90 6.80 6.94
N VAL A 20 2.07 7.18 7.45
CA VAL A 20 3.09 6.20 7.90
C VAL A 20 2.56 5.31 9.04
N TRP A 21 1.68 5.85 9.89
CA TRP A 21 1.13 5.12 11.03
C TRP A 21 0.25 3.92 10.59
N ASP A 22 -0.55 4.08 9.53
CA ASP A 22 -1.37 3.00 8.98
C ASP A 22 -0.49 1.83 8.51
N VAL A 23 0.58 2.15 7.76
CA VAL A 23 1.54 1.15 7.26
C VAL A 23 2.24 0.43 8.41
N GLN A 24 2.67 1.17 9.43
CA GLN A 24 3.38 0.60 10.59
C GLN A 24 2.45 -0.26 11.46
N THR A 25 1.18 0.12 11.59
CA THR A 25 0.16 -0.67 12.30
C THR A 25 -0.03 -2.02 11.61
N LEU A 26 -0.23 -2.02 10.29
CA LEU A 26 -0.38 -3.25 9.52
C LEU A 26 0.88 -4.14 9.60
N ALA A 27 2.07 -3.54 9.60
CA ALA A 27 3.31 -4.28 9.78
C ALA A 27 3.39 -4.94 11.17
N LYS A 28 3.03 -4.23 12.25
CA LYS A 28 2.97 -4.81 13.60
C LYS A 28 2.00 -5.98 13.67
N GLU A 29 0.83 -5.86 13.05
CA GLU A 29 -0.18 -6.93 13.03
C GLU A 29 0.31 -8.16 12.26
N LYS A 30 0.96 -7.97 11.12
CA LYS A 30 1.38 -9.07 10.23
C LYS A 30 2.69 -9.74 10.63
N ILE A 31 3.69 -8.96 11.03
CA ILE A 31 5.06 -9.44 11.26
C ILE A 31 5.56 -9.17 12.67
N GLY A 32 4.73 -8.61 13.55
CA GLY A 32 5.05 -8.40 14.96
C GLY A 32 6.03 -7.25 15.24
N ARG A 33 6.39 -6.45 14.24
CA ARG A 33 7.31 -5.31 14.37
C ARG A 33 7.03 -4.20 13.37
N GLU A 34 7.62 -3.03 13.62
CA GLU A 34 7.67 -1.95 12.64
C GLU A 34 8.60 -2.26 11.47
N LEU A 35 8.25 -1.72 10.30
CA LEU A 35 9.12 -1.67 9.14
C LEU A 35 10.27 -0.68 9.39
N THR A 36 11.45 -1.07 8.97
CA THR A 36 12.64 -0.23 8.89
C THR A 36 12.48 0.84 7.82
N PHE A 37 13.39 1.83 7.82
CA PHE A 37 13.42 2.87 6.79
C PHE A 37 13.53 2.28 5.38
N GLN A 38 14.38 1.26 5.16
CA GLN A 38 14.52 0.65 3.84
C GLN A 38 13.23 -0.04 3.38
N GLU A 39 12.57 -0.77 4.26
CA GLU A 39 11.30 -1.46 3.97
C GLU A 39 10.17 -0.46 3.69
N MET A 40 10.10 0.62 4.46
CA MET A 40 9.14 1.71 4.23
C MET A 40 9.36 2.41 2.88
N ASN A 41 10.62 2.52 2.45
CA ASN A 41 10.96 3.08 1.15
C ASN A 41 10.48 2.18 -0.01
N VAL A 42 10.45 0.85 0.20
CA VAL A 42 9.86 -0.09 -0.78
C VAL A 42 8.34 0.11 -0.86
N VAL A 43 7.66 0.24 0.29
CA VAL A 43 6.22 0.55 0.35
C VAL A 43 5.91 1.83 -0.42
N LYS A 44 6.65 2.90 -0.13
CA LYS A 44 6.48 4.20 -0.77
C LYS A 44 6.63 4.11 -2.29
N LYS A 45 7.72 3.49 -2.78
CA LYS A 45 7.96 3.32 -4.22
C LYS A 45 6.89 2.49 -4.90
N GLY A 46 6.41 1.44 -4.25
CA GLY A 46 5.32 0.63 -4.79
C GLY A 46 4.06 1.46 -4.98
N ILE A 47 3.64 2.22 -3.96
CA ILE A 47 2.45 3.09 -4.03
C ILE A 47 2.62 4.14 -5.13
N GLU A 48 3.79 4.79 -5.20
CA GLU A 48 4.10 5.82 -6.21
C GLU A 48 4.06 5.30 -7.65
N TRP A 49 4.42 4.03 -7.87
CA TRP A 49 4.41 3.45 -9.20
C TRP A 49 3.02 2.97 -9.66
N GLY A 50 2.00 3.07 -8.79
CA GLY A 50 0.59 2.87 -9.17
C GLY A 50 0.25 1.48 -9.71
N PHE A 51 1.11 0.47 -9.46
CA PHE A 51 0.98 -0.83 -10.11
C PHE A 51 -0.18 -1.68 -9.56
N TYR A 52 -0.73 -1.37 -8.39
CA TYR A 52 -1.80 -2.13 -7.73
C TYR A 52 -2.58 -1.28 -6.70
N ASP A 53 -3.72 -1.79 -6.23
CA ASP A 53 -4.36 -1.33 -4.99
C ASP A 53 -3.28 -1.21 -3.90
N TRP A 54 -3.22 -0.05 -3.24
CA TRP A 54 -2.22 0.25 -2.21
C TRP A 54 -2.11 -0.87 -1.16
N PHE A 55 -3.21 -1.54 -0.83
CA PHE A 55 -3.25 -2.61 0.15
C PHE A 55 -2.42 -3.81 -0.31
N VAL A 56 -2.48 -4.15 -1.61
CA VAL A 56 -1.67 -5.22 -2.22
C VAL A 56 -0.19 -4.88 -2.14
N ILE A 57 0.16 -3.62 -2.39
CA ILE A 57 1.56 -3.16 -2.36
C ILE A 57 2.14 -3.19 -0.95
N VAL A 58 1.38 -2.71 0.03
CA VAL A 58 1.80 -2.75 1.43
C VAL A 58 1.96 -4.20 1.89
N ASN A 59 1.02 -5.08 1.53
CA ASN A 59 1.11 -6.51 1.86
C ASN A 59 2.33 -7.19 1.23
N PHE A 60 2.59 -6.94 -0.05
CA PHE A 60 3.75 -7.47 -0.74
C PHE A 60 5.07 -7.06 -0.07
N ALA A 61 5.19 -5.80 0.33
CA ALA A 61 6.38 -5.30 1.01
C ALA A 61 6.57 -5.95 2.39
N ILE A 62 5.48 -6.11 3.15
CA ILE A 62 5.49 -6.78 4.45
C ILE A 62 5.87 -8.26 4.32
N GLU A 63 5.31 -8.97 3.35
CA GLU A 63 5.58 -10.39 3.11
C GLU A 63 7.02 -10.61 2.64
N SER A 64 7.53 -9.71 1.79
CA SER A 64 8.93 -9.71 1.36
C SER A 64 9.89 -9.45 2.53
N ALA A 65 9.56 -8.50 3.41
CA ALA A 65 10.34 -8.16 4.61
C ALA A 65 10.41 -9.32 5.62
N ALA A 66 9.35 -10.11 5.72
CA ALA A 66 9.29 -11.28 6.59
C ALA A 66 9.96 -12.52 5.98
N GLY A 67 10.49 -12.46 4.76
CA GLY A 67 11.00 -13.62 4.04
C GLY A 67 9.90 -14.64 3.68
N ILE A 68 8.64 -14.23 3.74
CA ILE A 68 7.47 -15.04 3.36
C ILE A 68 7.32 -14.89 1.84
N ASN A 69 8.30 -15.40 1.09
CA ASN A 69 8.17 -15.47 -0.35
C ASN A 69 7.84 -16.91 -0.74
N SER A 70 6.54 -17.19 -0.88
CA SER A 70 6.05 -18.35 -1.61
C SER A 70 6.30 -18.12 -3.09
N ASN A 71 7.49 -18.50 -3.54
CA ASN A 71 7.76 -18.64 -4.96
C ASN A 71 6.81 -19.70 -5.54
N LYS A 72 5.67 -19.28 -6.09
CA LYS A 72 4.87 -20.05 -7.04
C LYS A 72 4.42 -19.14 -8.18
N ARG A 73 5.29 -19.08 -9.19
CA ARG A 73 5.00 -19.11 -10.63
C ARG A 73 3.67 -18.47 -11.06
N VAL A 74 3.75 -17.34 -11.76
CA VAL A 74 3.58 -17.25 -13.24
C VAL A 74 4.30 -16.01 -13.75
#